data_AF-A0A7G6K766-F1
#
_entry.id   AF-A0A7G6K766-F1
#
_cell.length_a   1.000
_cell.length_b   1.000
_cell.length_c   1.000
_cell.angle_alpha   90.00
_cell.angle_beta   90.00
_cell.angle_gamma   90.00
#
_symmetry.space_group_name_H-M   'P 1'
#
loop_
_entity.id
_entity.type
_entity.pdbx_description
1 polymer ?
#
loop_
_entity_poly.entity_id
_entity_poly.type
_entity_poly.pdbx_seq_one_letter_code
_entity_poly.pdbx_strand_id
1 'polypeptide(L)'
;MYLSRITLHTGQLFPGGKERQFLYRREELQGAFRFFVLSQERPAESETFTIECRSFVPELRTRQQLCFNLRANPTVCKAGKRHDLLMEAKRQVRGQAEGSDVWLHQQQAALDWLAAQGERSGFTLLDTSVDAYRQQQLRRENSRQLIQFSSVDYTGMLTVTDPGLFLQRLSQGYGKSRAFGCGLMLIKPGAEA
;
A
#
# COMPACT_ATOMS: atom_id res chain seq x y z
N MET A 1 -16.30 0.82 8.65
CA MET A 1 -15.47 0.05 7.70
C MET A 1 -15.28 -1.36 8.21
N TYR A 2 -14.93 -2.29 7.33
CA TYR A 2 -14.67 -3.69 7.65
C TYR A 2 -13.29 -4.08 7.14
N LEU A 3 -12.53 -4.79 7.97
CA LEU A 3 -11.29 -5.43 7.57
C LEU A 3 -11.53 -6.93 7.49
N SER A 4 -11.29 -7.49 6.31
CA SER A 4 -11.52 -8.91 6.04
C SER A 4 -10.22 -9.59 5.65
N ARG A 5 -9.99 -10.78 6.21
CA ARG A 5 -8.98 -11.73 5.74
C ARG A 5 -9.67 -12.77 4.89
N ILE A 6 -9.16 -12.96 3.69
CA ILE A 6 -9.80 -13.83 2.70
C ILE A 6 -8.77 -14.78 2.12
N THR A 7 -9.09 -16.07 2.15
CA THR A 7 -8.22 -17.14 1.65
C THR A 7 -8.88 -17.78 0.43
N LEU A 8 -8.12 -17.92 -0.65
CA LEU A 8 -8.62 -18.41 -1.94
C LEU A 8 -8.39 -19.91 -2.08
N HIS A 9 -9.41 -20.65 -2.52
CA HIS A 9 -9.28 -22.04 -2.99
C HIS A 9 -9.45 -22.18 -4.52
N THR A 10 -9.22 -21.08 -5.26
CA THR A 10 -9.46 -20.81 -6.71
C THR A 10 -10.84 -20.20 -7.03
N GLY A 11 -10.88 -19.06 -7.75
CA GLY A 11 -12.11 -18.31 -8.14
C GLY A 11 -12.10 -16.80 -7.79
N GLN A 12 -13.08 -15.99 -8.27
CA GLN A 12 -13.18 -14.51 -8.09
C GLN A 12 -14.11 -14.03 -6.95
N LEU A 13 -13.70 -12.96 -6.24
CA LEU A 13 -14.24 -12.53 -4.94
C LEU A 13 -15.24 -11.36 -4.92
N PHE A 14 -15.29 -10.60 -6.01
CA PHE A 14 -16.09 -9.37 -6.08
C PHE A 14 -16.83 -9.34 -7.42
N PRO A 15 -18.11 -9.74 -7.50
CA PRO A 15 -18.91 -9.54 -8.69
C PRO A 15 -19.06 -8.03 -8.92
N GLY A 16 -18.89 -7.59 -10.18
CA GLY A 16 -18.68 -6.19 -10.55
C GLY A 16 -19.75 -5.21 -10.05
N GLY A 17 -19.31 -4.13 -9.40
CA GLY A 17 -20.08 -2.93 -9.10
C GLY A 17 -19.39 -1.68 -9.68
N LYS A 18 -20.17 -0.63 -9.97
CA LYS A 18 -19.77 0.52 -10.82
C LYS A 18 -18.63 1.40 -10.28
N GLU A 19 -18.24 1.28 -9.01
CA GLU A 19 -17.00 1.86 -8.48
C GLU A 19 -16.42 0.97 -7.37
N ARG A 20 -15.10 0.75 -7.40
CA ARG A 20 -14.42 -0.06 -6.38
C ARG A 20 -14.31 0.72 -5.06
N GLN A 21 -15.13 0.37 -4.08
CA GLN A 21 -15.14 0.98 -2.74
C GLN A 21 -14.28 0.23 -1.71
N PHE A 22 -13.25 -0.49 -2.15
CA PHE A 22 -12.36 -1.23 -1.25
C PHE A 22 -10.89 -1.11 -1.65
N LEU A 23 -10.03 -1.19 -0.65
CA LEU A 23 -8.60 -1.43 -0.80
C LEU A 23 -8.32 -2.90 -0.51
N TYR A 24 -7.32 -3.45 -1.17
CA TYR A 24 -6.85 -4.78 -0.83
C TYR A 24 -5.34 -4.88 -0.93
N ARG A 25 -4.81 -5.90 -0.26
CA ARG A 25 -3.42 -6.34 -0.35
C ARG A 25 -3.41 -7.84 -0.57
N ARG A 26 -2.69 -8.29 -1.59
CA ARG A 26 -2.44 -9.71 -1.84
C ARG A 26 -1.11 -10.11 -1.21
N GLU A 27 -1.14 -11.17 -0.43
CA GLU A 27 0.01 -11.88 0.11
C GLU A 27 0.00 -13.32 -0.38
N GLU A 28 1.19 -13.88 -0.56
CA GLU A 28 1.38 -15.28 -0.92
C GLU A 28 2.12 -15.95 0.23
N LEU A 29 1.54 -17.02 0.76
CA LEU A 29 2.09 -17.76 1.87
C LEU A 29 2.01 -19.26 1.54
N GLN A 30 3.16 -19.92 1.42
CA GLN A 30 3.25 -21.36 1.15
C GLN A 30 2.43 -21.81 -0.08
N GLY A 31 2.41 -20.99 -1.15
CA GLY A 31 1.67 -21.28 -2.38
C GLY A 31 0.17 -20.96 -2.34
N ALA A 32 -0.37 -20.53 -1.20
CA ALA A 32 -1.74 -20.05 -1.08
C ALA A 32 -1.81 -18.52 -1.15
N PHE A 33 -2.83 -18.00 -1.84
CA PHE A 33 -3.11 -16.56 -1.85
C PHE A 33 -3.99 -16.15 -0.68
N ARG A 34 -3.54 -15.12 0.04
CA ARG A 34 -4.29 -14.43 1.09
C ARG A 34 -4.52 -12.99 0.68
N PHE A 35 -5.72 -12.50 0.95
CA PHE A 35 -6.11 -11.13 0.72
C PHE A 35 -6.51 -10.47 2.04
N PHE A 36 -5.96 -9.30 2.29
CA PHE A 36 -6.51 -8.36 3.26
C PHE A 36 -7.34 -7.35 2.49
N VAL A 37 -8.58 -7.13 2.91
CA VAL A 37 -9.52 -6.23 2.24
C VAL A 37 -10.09 -5.25 3.26
N LEU A 38 -9.93 -3.96 2.99
CA LEU A 38 -10.59 -2.88 3.74
C LEU A 38 -11.72 -2.32 2.87
N SER A 39 -12.96 -2.44 3.34
CA SER A 39 -14.16 -2.04 2.61
C SER A 39 -15.12 -1.20 3.47
N GLN A 40 -15.96 -0.41 2.84
CA GLN A 40 -17.03 0.32 3.54
C GLN A 40 -18.15 -0.61 3.98
N GLU A 41 -18.52 -1.53 3.10
CA GLU A 41 -19.55 -2.54 3.31
C GLU A 41 -18.93 -3.89 3.69
N ARG A 42 -19.70 -4.72 4.40
CA ARG A 42 -19.31 -6.10 4.72
C ARG A 42 -19.29 -6.91 3.42
N PRO A 43 -18.24 -7.70 3.14
CA PRO A 43 -18.26 -8.60 1.98
C PRO A 43 -19.40 -9.62 2.13
N ALA A 44 -20.04 -9.95 1.01
CA ALA A 44 -21.03 -11.03 0.95
C ALA A 44 -20.36 -12.38 1.25
N GLU A 45 -21.14 -13.31 1.79
CA GLU A 45 -20.69 -14.68 1.98
C GLU A 45 -20.39 -15.36 0.65
N SER A 46 -19.53 -16.37 0.68
CA SER A 46 -19.11 -17.10 -0.51
C SER A 46 -18.78 -18.55 -0.17
N GLU A 47 -19.24 -19.47 -1.01
CA GLU A 47 -18.84 -20.88 -0.95
C GLU A 47 -17.39 -21.11 -1.42
N THR A 48 -16.83 -20.14 -2.15
CA THR A 48 -15.49 -20.22 -2.75
C THR A 48 -14.39 -19.67 -1.85
N PHE A 49 -14.74 -18.80 -0.89
CA PHE A 49 -13.78 -18.11 -0.04
C PHE A 49 -14.10 -18.28 1.43
N THR A 50 -13.06 -18.58 2.19
CA THR A 50 -13.11 -18.40 3.64
C THR A 50 -12.90 -16.93 3.93
N ILE A 51 -13.96 -16.26 4.39
CA ILE A 51 -13.98 -14.82 4.71
C ILE A 51 -14.08 -14.64 6.22
N GLU A 52 -13.01 -14.14 6.81
CA GLU A 52 -13.01 -13.69 8.20
C GLU A 52 -13.15 -12.17 8.21
N CYS A 53 -14.33 -11.68 8.57
CA CYS A 53 -14.64 -10.26 8.54
C CYS A 53 -14.89 -9.72 9.95
N ARG A 54 -14.25 -8.57 10.26
CA ARG A 54 -14.50 -7.82 11.51
C ARG A 54 -14.72 -6.34 11.22
N SER A 55 -15.47 -5.69 12.11
CA SER A 55 -15.56 -4.23 12.12
C SER A 55 -14.16 -3.63 12.32
N PHE A 56 -13.82 -2.65 11.50
CA PHE A 56 -12.57 -1.90 11.58
C PHE A 56 -12.87 -0.50 12.13
N VAL A 57 -12.73 -0.37 13.45
CA VAL A 57 -12.94 0.86 14.21
C VAL A 57 -11.71 1.05 15.11
N PRO A 58 -10.54 1.41 14.54
CA PRO A 58 -9.34 1.56 15.35
C PRO A 58 -9.48 2.77 16.27
N GLU A 59 -9.22 2.57 17.57
CA GLU A 59 -9.16 3.65 18.55
C GLU A 59 -7.81 4.37 18.43
N LEU A 60 -7.74 5.33 17.51
CA LEU A 60 -6.54 6.10 17.24
C LEU A 60 -6.43 7.30 18.17
N ARG A 61 -5.24 7.54 18.72
CA ARG A 61 -4.96 8.69 19.60
C ARG A 61 -3.76 9.48 19.10
N THR A 62 -3.77 10.80 19.25
CA THR A 62 -2.58 11.61 18.99
C THR A 62 -1.43 11.13 19.87
N ARG A 63 -0.22 11.08 19.30
CA ARG A 63 1.01 10.49 19.86
C ARG A 63 1.03 8.96 20.00
N GLN A 64 -0.03 8.26 19.59
CA GLN A 64 0.00 6.79 19.57
C GLN A 64 1.03 6.29 18.56
N GLN A 65 1.87 5.35 19.00
CA GLN A 65 2.81 4.66 18.12
C GLN A 65 2.21 3.37 17.57
N LEU A 66 2.38 3.16 16.26
CA LEU A 66 1.86 2.00 15.55
C LEU A 66 2.96 1.41 14.70
N CYS A 67 3.08 0.08 14.70
CA CYS A 67 3.81 -0.60 13.64
C CYS A 67 2.93 -0.63 12.39
N PHE A 68 3.54 -0.44 11.22
CA PHE A 68 2.84 -0.51 9.96
C PHE A 68 3.55 -1.40 8.94
N ASN A 69 2.78 -1.90 7.98
CA ASN A 69 3.28 -2.51 6.76
C ASN A 69 2.47 -1.97 5.56
N LEU A 70 3.15 -1.39 4.57
CA LEU A 70 2.53 -0.74 3.42
C LEU A 70 3.19 -1.21 2.13
N ARG A 71 2.37 -1.66 1.17
CA ARG A 71 2.78 -1.77 -0.24
C ARG A 71 2.20 -0.59 -0.99
N ALA A 72 3.00 0.34 -1.48
CA ALA A 72 2.52 1.51 -2.23
C ALA A 72 3.13 1.58 -3.63
N ASN A 73 2.45 2.27 -4.55
CA ASN A 73 3.06 2.71 -5.81
C ASN A 73 3.34 4.23 -5.70
N PRO A 74 4.56 4.63 -5.29
CA PRO A 74 4.94 6.03 -5.22
C PRO A 74 5.22 6.57 -6.63
N THR A 75 4.60 7.71 -6.94
CA THR A 75 4.73 8.36 -8.24
C THR A 75 4.94 9.85 -8.08
N VAL A 76 5.70 10.45 -9.00
CA VAL A 76 5.90 11.90 -9.10
C VAL A 76 5.27 12.42 -10.40
N CYS A 77 4.76 13.65 -10.38
CA CYS A 77 4.28 14.32 -11.59
C CYS A 77 5.31 15.37 -12.03
N LYS A 78 5.77 15.30 -13.29
CA LYS A 78 6.66 16.30 -13.91
C LYS A 78 6.06 16.72 -15.25
N ALA A 79 5.91 18.03 -15.47
CA ALA A 79 5.32 18.58 -16.69
C ALA A 79 3.97 17.91 -17.08
N GLY A 80 3.10 17.69 -16.09
CA GLY A 80 1.80 17.03 -16.28
C GLY A 80 1.85 15.52 -16.52
N LYS A 81 3.04 14.91 -16.64
CA LYS A 81 3.22 13.47 -16.83
C LYS A 81 3.58 12.78 -15.52
N ARG A 82 3.02 11.60 -15.31
CA ARG A 82 3.30 10.77 -14.15
C ARG A 82 4.50 9.87 -14.42
N HIS A 83 5.40 9.79 -13.45
CA HIS A 83 6.58 8.95 -13.48
C HIS A 83 6.66 8.08 -12.22
N ASP A 84 7.27 6.92 -12.38
CA ASP A 84 7.72 6.10 -11.26
C ASP A 84 8.76 6.88 -10.45
N LEU A 85 8.55 6.98 -9.14
CA LEU A 85 9.40 7.78 -8.27
C LEU A 85 10.83 7.25 -8.21
N LEU A 86 11.00 5.94 -8.09
CA LEU A 86 12.33 5.34 -7.93
C LEU A 86 13.10 5.36 -9.25
N MET A 87 12.41 5.22 -10.39
CA MET A 87 13.05 5.43 -11.69
C MET A 87 13.45 6.89 -11.91
N GLU A 88 12.65 7.84 -11.42
CA GLU A 88 13.01 9.26 -11.44
C GLU A 88 14.26 9.51 -10.58
N ALA A 89 14.29 9.01 -9.35
CA ALA A 89 15.45 9.12 -8.46
C ALA A 89 16.72 8.53 -9.09
N LYS A 90 16.62 7.32 -9.67
CA LYS A 90 17.71 6.68 -10.41
C LYS A 90 18.20 7.52 -11.59
N ARG A 91 17.29 8.20 -12.29
CA ARG A 91 17.65 9.05 -13.44
C ARG A 91 18.45 10.28 -13.00
N GLN A 92 18.15 10.85 -11.83
CA GLN A 92 18.81 12.06 -11.33
C GLN A 92 20.30 11.87 -11.06
N VAL A 93 20.71 10.66 -10.66
CA VAL A 93 22.10 10.33 -10.32
C VAL A 93 22.81 9.54 -11.41
N ARG A 94 22.19 9.43 -12.60
CA ARG A 94 22.73 8.65 -13.71
C ARG A 94 24.08 9.22 -14.16
N GLY A 95 25.12 8.38 -14.16
CA GLY A 95 26.48 8.77 -14.55
C GLY A 95 27.26 9.52 -13.46
N GLN A 96 26.66 9.72 -12.28
CA GLN A 96 27.30 10.33 -11.10
C GLN A 96 27.47 9.35 -9.95
N ALA A 97 26.65 8.29 -9.90
CA ALA A 97 26.61 7.29 -8.85
C ALA A 97 26.70 5.87 -9.43
N GLU A 98 27.40 4.97 -8.73
CA GLU A 98 27.44 3.54 -9.05
C GLU A 98 26.36 2.74 -8.31
N GLY A 99 26.22 1.44 -8.59
CA GLY A 99 25.05 0.63 -8.26
C GLY A 99 24.48 0.77 -6.84
N SER A 100 25.33 0.68 -5.80
CA SER A 100 24.92 0.81 -4.39
C SER A 100 24.42 2.21 -4.05
N ASP A 101 25.08 3.23 -4.58
CA ASP A 101 24.74 4.64 -4.34
C ASP A 101 23.39 4.97 -5.00
N VAL A 102 23.14 4.42 -6.19
CA VAL A 102 21.85 4.55 -6.88
C VAL A 102 20.71 3.98 -6.03
N TRP A 103 20.89 2.81 -5.41
CA TRP A 103 19.85 2.23 -4.55
C TRP A 103 19.60 3.09 -3.30
N LEU A 104 20.66 3.62 -2.68
CA LEU A 104 20.53 4.52 -1.53
C LEU A 104 19.69 5.76 -1.89
N HIS A 105 19.93 6.36 -3.06
CA HIS A 105 19.13 7.48 -3.55
C HIS A 105 17.66 7.10 -3.82
N GLN A 106 17.40 5.91 -4.36
CA GLN A 106 16.04 5.42 -4.56
C GLN A 106 15.30 5.17 -3.25
N GLN A 107 15.99 4.58 -2.26
CA GLN A 107 15.46 4.35 -0.92
C GLN A 107 15.14 5.68 -0.23
N GLN A 108 16.05 6.65 -0.28
CA GLN A 108 15.80 7.96 0.32
C GLN A 108 14.57 8.64 -0.31
N ALA A 109 14.48 8.65 -1.65
CA ALA A 109 13.31 9.23 -2.34
C ALA A 109 11.99 8.54 -1.92
N ALA A 110 12.01 7.23 -1.72
CA ALA A 110 10.84 6.48 -1.25
C ALA A 110 10.44 6.86 0.19
N LEU A 111 11.42 7.00 1.09
CA LEU A 111 11.20 7.44 2.47
C LEU A 111 10.66 8.87 2.51
N ASP A 112 11.25 9.80 1.75
CA ASP A 112 10.81 11.20 1.66
C ASP A 112 9.37 11.29 1.15
N TRP A 113 9.02 10.46 0.16
CA TRP A 113 7.66 10.39 -0.35
C TRP A 113 6.68 9.92 0.73
N LEU A 114 7.03 8.89 1.50
CA LEU A 114 6.16 8.38 2.55
C LEU A 114 6.05 9.37 3.73
N ALA A 115 7.14 10.04 4.10
CA ALA A 115 7.15 11.11 5.09
C ALA A 115 6.20 12.24 4.68
N ALA A 116 6.29 12.69 3.42
CA ALA A 116 5.38 13.70 2.87
C ALA A 116 3.94 13.20 2.76
N GLN A 117 3.68 11.89 2.62
CA GLN A 117 2.34 11.34 2.78
C GLN A 117 1.89 11.37 4.25
N GLY A 118 2.79 11.15 5.20
CA GLY A 118 2.51 11.23 6.63
C GLY A 118 2.05 12.60 7.05
N GLU A 119 2.82 13.64 6.72
CA GLU A 119 2.53 15.02 7.08
C GLU A 119 1.13 15.47 6.63
N ARG A 120 0.73 15.12 5.40
CA ARG A 120 -0.60 15.47 4.86
C ARG A 120 -1.73 14.58 5.38
N SER A 121 -1.41 13.49 6.07
CA SER A 121 -2.34 12.43 6.44
C SER A 121 -2.36 12.12 7.92
N GLY A 122 -1.79 12.96 8.79
CA GLY A 122 -1.90 12.80 10.23
C GLY A 122 -0.98 11.76 10.86
N PHE A 123 0.22 11.52 10.31
CA PHE A 123 1.26 10.77 11.02
C PHE A 123 2.68 11.24 10.69
N THR A 124 3.63 10.91 11.56
CA THR A 124 5.08 11.03 11.29
C THR A 124 5.75 9.67 11.34
N LEU A 125 6.78 9.47 10.53
CA LEU A 125 7.57 8.24 10.54
C LEU A 125 8.57 8.27 11.71
N LEU A 126 8.87 7.08 12.26
CA LEU A 126 9.92 6.87 13.24
C LEU A 126 11.02 5.99 12.63
N ASP A 127 11.04 4.70 12.96
CA ASP A 127 11.94 3.69 12.38
C ASP A 127 11.26 3.06 11.17
N THR A 128 11.67 3.43 9.95
CA THR A 128 11.01 2.99 8.70
C THR A 128 12.04 2.50 7.69
N SER A 129 11.78 1.34 7.11
CA SER A 129 12.58 0.71 6.06
C SER A 129 11.84 0.65 4.74
N VAL A 130 12.63 0.58 3.67
CA VAL A 130 12.17 0.19 2.33
C VAL A 130 12.65 -1.22 2.09
N ASP A 131 11.73 -2.18 2.16
CA ASP A 131 12.05 -3.61 2.17
C ASP A 131 12.18 -4.18 0.76
N ALA A 132 11.41 -3.64 -0.19
CA ALA A 132 11.45 -4.10 -1.57
C ALA A 132 10.97 -3.03 -2.54
N TYR A 133 11.54 -3.06 -3.74
CA TYR A 133 11.01 -2.39 -4.92
C TYR A 133 10.82 -3.42 -6.03
N ARG A 134 9.62 -3.48 -6.61
CA ARG A 134 9.27 -4.45 -7.65
C ARG A 134 8.57 -3.76 -8.81
N GLN A 135 9.05 -4.01 -10.03
CA GLN A 135 8.29 -3.75 -11.23
C GLN A 135 7.25 -4.87 -11.42
N GLN A 136 6.03 -4.48 -11.78
CA GLN A 136 4.89 -5.38 -11.95
C GLN A 136 4.38 -5.22 -13.38
N GLN A 137 4.05 -6.36 -13.99
CA GLN A 137 3.43 -6.40 -15.32
C GLN A 137 2.20 -7.30 -15.26
N LEU A 138 1.05 -6.74 -15.63
CA LEU A 138 -0.21 -7.47 -15.65
C LEU A 138 -0.82 -7.34 -17.05
N ARG A 139 -1.28 -8.45 -17.61
CA ARG A 139 -2.14 -8.41 -18.80
C ARG A 139 -3.57 -8.19 -18.35
N ARG A 140 -4.25 -7.25 -19.00
CA ARG A 140 -5.67 -7.07 -18.81
C ARG A 140 -6.41 -8.25 -19.47
N GLU A 141 -7.37 -8.82 -18.76
CA GLU A 141 -8.21 -9.89 -19.29
C GLU A 141 -8.89 -9.39 -20.58
N ASN A 142 -8.83 -10.19 -21.65
CA ASN A 142 -9.35 -9.87 -22.98
C ASN A 142 -8.74 -8.64 -23.69
N SER A 143 -7.53 -8.21 -23.33
CA SER A 143 -6.80 -7.17 -24.07
C SER A 143 -5.30 -7.48 -24.20
N ARG A 144 -4.71 -7.10 -25.33
CA ARG A 144 -3.25 -7.16 -25.53
C ARG A 144 -2.50 -6.06 -24.77
N GLN A 145 -3.21 -5.12 -24.14
CA GLN A 145 -2.60 -4.02 -23.40
C GLN A 145 -1.95 -4.52 -22.10
N LEU A 146 -0.64 -4.26 -21.99
CA LEU A 146 0.15 -4.53 -20.79
C LEU A 146 0.02 -3.37 -19.80
N ILE A 147 -0.41 -3.67 -18.59
CA ILE A 147 -0.41 -2.73 -17.47
C ILE A 147 0.93 -2.88 -16.76
N GLN A 148 1.67 -1.77 -16.67
CA GLN A 148 2.95 -1.72 -15.97
C GLN A 148 2.88 -0.71 -14.84
N PHE A 149 3.38 -1.10 -13.67
CA PHE A 149 3.52 -0.23 -12.51
C PHE A 149 4.58 -0.80 -11.58
N SER A 150 5.01 -0.02 -10.60
CA SER A 150 5.87 -0.53 -9.53
C SER A 150 5.18 -0.52 -8.18
N SER A 151 5.75 -1.29 -7.27
CA SER A 151 5.40 -1.28 -5.87
C SER A 151 6.66 -1.15 -5.03
N VAL A 152 6.56 -0.38 -3.96
CA VAL A 152 7.52 -0.29 -2.88
C VAL A 152 6.87 -0.82 -1.60
N ASP A 153 7.53 -1.79 -0.97
CA ASP A 153 7.13 -2.34 0.32
C ASP A 153 7.88 -1.60 1.42
N TYR A 154 7.13 -1.08 2.39
CA TYR A 154 7.63 -0.37 3.56
C TYR A 154 7.20 -1.10 4.83
N THR A 155 8.08 -1.18 5.80
CA THR A 155 7.75 -1.54 7.18
C THR A 155 8.33 -0.50 8.13
N GLY A 156 7.73 -0.39 9.30
CA GLY A 156 8.26 0.52 10.31
C GLY A 156 7.28 0.87 11.41
N MET A 157 7.62 1.94 12.11
CA MET A 157 6.80 2.59 13.11
C MET A 157 6.44 4.01 12.68
N LEU A 158 5.24 4.42 13.07
CA LEU A 158 4.76 5.79 12.91
C LEU A 158 4.16 6.29 14.22
N THR A 159 4.12 7.60 14.38
CA THR A 159 3.37 8.29 15.44
C THR A 159 2.18 8.98 14.82
N VAL A 160 0.98 8.72 15.34
CA VAL A 160 -0.24 9.40 14.91
C VAL A 160 -0.19 10.86 15.37
N THR A 161 -0.34 11.81 14.46
CA THR A 161 -0.42 13.24 14.78
C THR A 161 -1.85 13.75 14.73
N ASP A 162 -2.66 13.27 13.77
CA ASP A 162 -4.09 13.56 13.65
C ASP A 162 -4.86 12.25 13.38
N PRO A 163 -5.57 11.70 14.38
CA PRO A 163 -6.34 10.47 14.25
C PRO A 163 -7.40 10.50 13.14
N GLY A 164 -8.05 11.65 12.92
CA GLY A 164 -9.14 11.78 11.95
C GLY A 164 -8.61 11.77 10.52
N LEU A 165 -7.58 12.57 10.24
CA LEU A 165 -6.90 12.57 8.94
C LEU A 165 -6.26 11.22 8.64
N PHE A 166 -5.65 10.59 9.65
CA PHE A 166 -5.03 9.28 9.48
C PHE A 166 -6.05 8.20 9.17
N LEU A 167 -7.16 8.15 9.90
CA LEU A 167 -8.24 7.20 9.64
C LEU A 167 -8.86 7.40 8.26
N GLN A 168 -9.14 8.65 7.89
CA GLN A 168 -9.65 8.99 6.57
C GLN A 168 -8.68 8.51 5.49
N ARG A 169 -7.38 8.78 5.65
CA ARG A 169 -6.40 8.38 4.65
C ARG A 169 -6.20 6.87 4.58
N LEU A 170 -6.21 6.16 5.71
CA LEU A 170 -6.15 4.70 5.75
C LEU A 170 -7.25 4.06 4.88
N SER A 171 -8.47 4.62 4.91
CA SER A 171 -9.59 4.14 4.08
C SER A 171 -9.42 4.39 2.58
N GLN A 172 -8.69 5.44 2.20
CA GLN A 172 -8.48 5.85 0.81
C GLN A 172 -7.21 5.22 0.21
N GLY A 173 -6.22 4.93 1.05
CA GLY A 173 -4.96 4.29 0.71
C GLY A 173 -3.88 5.25 0.20
N TYR A 174 -2.65 4.74 0.17
CA TYR A 174 -1.45 5.51 -0.16
C TYR A 174 -0.91 5.17 -1.56
N GLY A 175 -0.62 6.21 -2.35
CA GLY A 175 -0.06 6.05 -3.69
C GLY A 175 -1.05 5.60 -4.78
N LYS A 176 -0.51 5.19 -5.93
CA LYS A 176 -1.27 4.78 -7.11
C LYS A 176 -1.46 3.26 -7.15
N SER A 177 -1.99 2.75 -8.27
CA SER A 177 -2.21 1.31 -8.49
C SER A 177 -3.00 0.59 -7.38
N ARG A 178 -3.88 1.31 -6.68
CA ARG A 178 -4.76 0.74 -5.64
C ARG A 178 -5.63 -0.40 -6.17
N ALA A 179 -5.98 -0.32 -7.46
CA ALA A 179 -6.71 -1.37 -8.15
C ALA A 179 -5.92 -2.70 -8.27
N PHE A 180 -4.61 -2.69 -8.03
CA PHE A 180 -3.70 -3.83 -8.22
C PHE A 180 -3.03 -4.28 -6.91
N GLY A 181 -3.66 -3.99 -5.76
CA GLY A 181 -3.20 -4.47 -4.46
C GLY A 181 -2.19 -3.56 -3.75
N CYS A 182 -2.11 -2.30 -4.17
CA CYS A 182 -1.30 -1.26 -3.49
C CYS A 182 -2.18 -0.35 -2.62
N GLY A 183 -1.53 0.37 -1.71
CA GLY A 183 -2.08 1.47 -0.93
C GLY A 183 -2.79 1.10 0.36
N LEU A 184 -3.09 -0.17 0.60
CA LEU A 184 -3.55 -0.63 1.91
C LEU A 184 -2.36 -0.66 2.89
N MET A 185 -2.41 0.21 3.91
CA MET A 185 -1.50 0.17 5.05
C MET A 185 -2.12 -0.69 6.15
N LEU A 186 -1.43 -1.76 6.54
CA LEU A 186 -1.78 -2.57 7.71
C LEU A 186 -1.15 -1.93 8.94
N ILE A 187 -1.91 -1.79 10.01
CA ILE A 187 -1.45 -1.20 11.28
C ILE A 187 -1.69 -2.17 12.45
N LYS A 188 -0.82 -2.11 13.44
CA LYS A 188 -0.98 -2.77 14.74
C LYS A 188 -0.36 -1.90 15.84
N PRO A 189 -0.76 -2.04 17.11
CA PRO A 189 -0.09 -1.38 18.22
C PRO A 189 1.43 -1.57 18.13
N GLY A 190 2.20 -0.49 18.34
CA GLY A 190 3.63 -0.62 18.63
C GLY A 190 3.81 -1.38 19.93
N ALA A 191 4.90 -2.14 20.08
CA ALA A 191 5.24 -2.66 21.40
C ALA A 191 5.37 -1.47 22.36
N GLU A 192 4.61 -1.47 23.46
CA GLU A 192 4.84 -0.51 24.53
C GLU A 192 6.29 -0.69 24.98
N ALA A 193 7.06 0.40 24.96
CA ALA A 193 8.35 0.45 25.64
C ALA A 193 8.13 0.61 27.13
#